data_AF-A0A9Q1ZB80-F1
#
_entry.id   AF-A0A9Q1ZB80-F1
#
_cell.length_a   1.000
_cell.length_b   1.000
_cell.length_c   1.000
_cell.angle_alpha   90.00
_cell.angle_beta   90.00
_cell.angle_gamma   90.00
#
_symmetry.space_group_name_H-M   'P 1'
#
loop_
_entity.id
_entity.type
_entity.pdbx_description
1 polymer ?
#
loop_
_entity_poly.entity_id
_entity_poly.type
_entity_poly.pdbx_seq_one_letter_code
_entity_poly.pdbx_strand_id
1 'polypeptide(L)'
;MLTFTLILFIIACGLFLFSLFQIIKGIIKKDNNSKNKKMLIGSIILAIISIALPTGSSTPNQDNTITTESKKENKNTLTMEDRELLKKHYKDFDVNQRTKFSEIEDKYKNIGGSDKQSIKSDFERLCKERDIQVKEWELEDKKRAETEKIEENKKWDQFVKENSKKLSAGSHIVGKHIAKGSYNVTFNGSGNLIVYGSDGSVLVNEIGGYEIKKYKAILPEGSKIELKGMSANFTPIKSSLIPYQNTNIYSGYWIVGTDITKGRYQASISKGSGNFMVHGSDGSTKVNEILGDNGVKEVIIDLDDNDIMDIKGLNSVQLTPKE
;
A
#
# COMPACT_ATOMS: atom_id res chain seq x y z
N MET A 1 -4.94 -33.56 26.05
CA MET A 1 -4.66 -33.76 24.61
C MET A 1 -4.87 -32.43 23.90
N LEU A 2 -3.84 -31.88 23.25
CA LEU A 2 -4.04 -30.76 22.33
C LEU A 2 -4.99 -31.24 21.22
N THR A 3 -6.09 -30.54 20.97
CA THR A 3 -6.99 -30.92 19.88
C THR A 3 -6.22 -30.82 18.56
N PHE A 4 -6.50 -31.74 17.63
CA PHE A 4 -5.85 -31.76 16.30
C PHE A 4 -5.93 -30.40 15.59
N THR A 5 -7.02 -29.67 15.80
CA THR A 5 -7.23 -28.29 15.35
C THR A 5 -6.26 -27.27 15.95
N LEU A 6 -5.89 -27.40 17.24
CA LEU A 6 -4.92 -26.51 17.88
C LEU A 6 -3.50 -26.78 17.38
N ILE A 7 -3.18 -28.04 17.08
CA ILE A 7 -1.89 -28.42 16.47
C ILE A 7 -1.78 -27.83 15.07
N LEU A 8 -2.84 -27.95 14.25
CA LEU A 8 -2.88 -27.34 12.91
C LEU A 8 -2.79 -25.81 12.96
N PHE A 9 -3.41 -25.17 13.96
CA PHE A 9 -3.32 -23.72 14.15
C PHE A 9 -1.91 -23.27 14.51
N ILE A 10 -1.22 -23.97 15.41
CA ILE A 10 0.17 -23.66 15.79
C ILE A 10 1.13 -23.88 14.61
N ILE A 11 0.90 -24.93 13.81
CA ILE A 11 1.69 -25.19 12.59
C ILE A 11 1.45 -24.06 11.57
N ALA A 12 0.21 -23.62 11.37
CA ALA A 12 -0.12 -22.52 10.48
C ALA A 12 0.53 -21.20 10.94
N CYS A 13 0.50 -20.89 12.24
CA CYS A 13 1.19 -19.74 12.82
C CYS A 13 2.72 -19.83 12.64
N GLY A 14 3.30 -21.02 12.85
CA GLY A 14 4.73 -21.25 12.65
C GLY A 14 5.18 -21.06 11.20
N LEU A 15 4.40 -21.57 10.24
CA LEU A 15 4.67 -21.40 8.81
C LEU A 15 4.49 -19.95 8.34
N PHE A 16 3.48 -19.25 8.87
CA PHE A 16 3.27 -17.84 8.60
C PHE A 16 4.44 -16.99 9.11
N LEU A 17 4.89 -17.21 10.36
CA LEU A 17 6.04 -16.53 10.93
C LEU A 17 7.35 -16.83 10.17
N PHE A 18 7.52 -18.06 9.68
CA PHE A 18 8.68 -18.43 8.86
C PHE A 18 8.66 -17.72 7.48
N SER A 19 7.50 -17.63 6.83
CA SER A 19 7.38 -16.87 5.58
C SER A 19 7.64 -15.37 5.77
N LEU A 20 7.15 -14.79 6.87
CA LEU A 20 7.38 -13.40 7.21
C LEU A 20 8.87 -13.15 7.40
N PHE A 21 9.55 -14.03 8.15
CA PHE A 21 10.99 -13.97 8.38
C PHE A 21 11.81 -14.00 7.08
N GLN A 22 11.42 -14.83 6.10
CA GLN A 22 12.14 -14.91 4.83
C GLN A 22 11.92 -13.67 3.96
N ILE A 23 10.71 -13.11 3.93
CA ILE A 23 10.42 -11.84 3.24
C ILE A 23 11.23 -10.70 3.87
N ILE A 24 11.29 -10.65 5.20
CA ILE A 24 12.07 -9.66 5.97
C ILE A 24 13.56 -9.79 5.67
N LYS A 25 14.11 -11.01 5.66
CA LYS A 25 15.52 -11.27 5.31
C LYS A 25 15.84 -10.83 3.88
N GLY A 26 14.91 -11.01 2.94
CA GLY A 26 15.02 -10.55 1.56
C GLY A 26 15.05 -9.02 1.44
N ILE A 27 14.19 -8.33 2.19
CA ILE A 27 14.11 -6.85 2.20
C ILE A 27 15.34 -6.23 2.88
N ILE A 28 15.80 -6.78 4.02
CA ILE A 28 17.00 -6.33 4.74
C ILE A 28 18.29 -6.50 3.92
N LYS A 29 18.34 -7.52 3.05
CA LYS A 29 19.48 -7.76 2.15
C LYS A 29 19.52 -6.79 0.97
N LYS A 30 18.38 -6.23 0.55
CA LYS A 30 18.26 -5.37 -0.63
C LYS A 30 18.38 -3.87 -0.32
N ASP A 31 18.12 -3.45 0.91
CA ASP A 31 18.23 -2.04 1.31
C ASP A 31 19.65 -1.66 1.77
N ASN A 32 20.24 -0.60 1.22
CA ASN A 32 21.54 -0.06 1.65
C ASN A 32 21.40 1.06 2.70
N ASN A 33 20.17 1.47 3.05
CA ASN A 33 19.92 2.52 4.02
C ASN A 33 19.78 1.95 5.44
N SER A 34 20.75 2.23 6.30
CA SER A 34 20.83 1.71 7.68
C SER A 34 19.72 2.19 8.61
N LYS A 35 18.94 3.22 8.21
CA LYS A 35 17.82 3.76 8.99
C LYS A 35 16.51 3.01 8.72
N ASN A 36 16.26 2.61 7.47
CA ASN A 36 15.07 1.84 7.09
C ASN A 36 15.09 0.42 7.69
N LYS A 37 16.29 -0.19 7.81
CA LYS A 37 16.47 -1.48 8.50
C LYS A 37 16.03 -1.43 9.97
N LYS A 38 16.25 -0.31 10.65
CA LYS A 38 15.89 -0.13 12.07
C LYS A 38 14.39 0.06 12.26
N MET A 39 13.71 0.70 11.30
CA MET A 39 12.27 0.94 11.31
C MET A 39 11.45 -0.33 11.01
N LEU A 40 11.96 -1.21 10.15
CA LEU A 40 11.35 -2.51 9.84
C LEU A 40 11.41 -3.49 11.03
N ILE A 41 12.50 -3.48 11.79
CA ILE A 41 12.67 -4.35 12.98
C ILE A 41 11.72 -3.93 14.12
N GLY A 42 11.50 -2.63 14.31
CA GLY A 42 10.59 -2.11 15.35
C GLY A 42 9.11 -2.45 15.12
N SER A 43 8.67 -2.52 13.86
CA SER A 43 7.27 -2.83 13.51
C SER A 43 6.92 -4.32 13.67
N ILE A 44 7.91 -5.21 13.67
CA ILE A 44 7.73 -6.65 13.86
C ILE A 44 7.50 -7.01 15.33
N ILE A 45 8.11 -6.28 16.27
CA ILE A 45 7.95 -6.51 17.71
C ILE A 45 6.53 -6.19 18.16
N LEU A 46 5.86 -5.20 17.54
CA LEU A 46 4.46 -4.86 17.79
C LEU A 46 3.46 -5.94 17.36
N ALA A 47 3.79 -6.74 16.34
CA ALA A 47 2.90 -7.79 15.82
C ALA A 47 2.90 -9.08 16.67
N ILE A 48 3.91 -9.28 17.53
CA ILE A 48 4.05 -10.49 18.35
C ILE A 48 3.29 -10.35 19.69
N ILE A 49 3.00 -9.12 20.13
CA ILE A 49 2.38 -8.84 21.44
C ILE A 49 0.85 -9.04 21.44
N SER A 50 0.19 -9.10 20.28
CA SER A 50 -1.28 -9.20 20.17
C SER A 50 -1.87 -10.61 20.28
N ILE A 51 -1.05 -11.66 20.51
CA ILE A 51 -1.53 -13.03 20.69
C ILE A 51 -1.08 -13.60 22.04
N ALA A 52 -1.73 -13.19 23.14
CA ALA A 52 -1.74 -13.98 24.38
C ALA A 52 -2.84 -13.51 25.35
N LEU A 53 -3.94 -14.25 25.43
CA LEU A 53 -4.73 -14.39 26.66
C LEU A 53 -4.95 -15.89 26.97
N PRO A 54 -4.97 -16.31 28.25
CA PRO A 54 -4.85 -17.71 28.65
C PRO A 54 -6.16 -18.32 29.16
N THR A 55 -6.33 -19.64 29.03
CA THR A 55 -7.25 -20.43 29.88
C THR A 55 -6.50 -21.64 30.44
N GLY A 56 -6.59 -21.80 31.76
CA GLY A 56 -5.79 -22.76 32.53
C GLY A 56 -6.51 -24.07 32.85
N SER A 57 -5.72 -25.06 33.29
CA SER A 57 -5.98 -25.93 34.45
C SER A 57 -4.84 -26.96 34.60
N SER A 58 -4.35 -27.09 35.84
CA SER A 58 -3.43 -28.11 36.37
C SER A 58 -4.16 -29.47 36.53
N THR A 59 -3.55 -30.66 36.60
CA THR A 59 -2.62 -31.21 37.62
C THR A 59 -2.15 -32.66 37.17
N PRO A 60 -1.40 -33.50 37.94
CA PRO A 60 -0.05 -33.99 37.55
C PRO A 60 0.09 -35.54 37.43
N ASN A 61 1.24 -36.05 36.93
CA ASN A 61 1.96 -37.18 37.57
C ASN A 61 3.37 -37.50 37.01
N GLN A 62 4.18 -38.10 37.90
CA GLN A 62 5.57 -38.62 37.84
C GLN A 62 5.81 -39.64 36.68
N ASP A 63 7.01 -40.01 36.22
CA ASP A 63 8.25 -40.36 36.94
C ASP A 63 9.46 -40.60 35.97
N ASN A 64 10.68 -40.61 36.55
CA ASN A 64 11.97 -41.23 36.13
C ASN A 64 12.92 -40.64 35.04
N THR A 65 13.93 -39.92 35.55
CA THR A 65 15.40 -40.12 35.47
C THR A 65 16.07 -40.74 34.22
N ILE A 66 17.05 -40.03 33.63
CA ILE A 66 18.47 -40.44 33.43
C ILE A 66 19.30 -39.20 33.04
N THR A 67 20.43 -39.05 33.71
CA THR A 67 21.39 -37.95 33.68
C THR A 67 22.25 -38.00 32.41
N THR A 68 22.42 -36.86 31.74
CA THR A 68 23.62 -36.57 30.94
C THR A 68 23.92 -35.09 31.09
N GLU A 69 25.05 -34.77 31.71
CA GLU A 69 25.52 -33.42 31.94
C GLU A 69 25.77 -32.71 30.61
N SER A 70 24.92 -31.73 30.33
CA SER A 70 25.27 -30.58 29.51
C SER A 70 24.88 -29.35 30.33
N LYS A 71 25.77 -28.35 30.44
CA LYS A 71 25.46 -27.07 31.10
C LYS A 71 24.25 -26.45 30.39
N LYS A 72 23.06 -26.72 30.91
CA LYS A 72 21.81 -26.06 30.55
C LYS A 72 21.83 -24.71 31.25
N GLU A 73 22.15 -23.67 30.49
CA GLU A 73 21.99 -22.30 30.95
C GLU A 73 20.53 -22.13 31.41
N ASN A 74 20.34 -21.82 32.70
CA ASN A 74 19.03 -21.75 33.29
C ASN A 74 18.30 -20.53 32.70
N LYS A 75 17.44 -20.76 31.69
CA LYS A 75 16.74 -19.71 30.93
C LYS A 75 15.91 -18.74 31.77
N ASN A 76 15.69 -19.03 33.05
CA ASN A 76 14.87 -18.25 33.95
C ASN A 76 15.66 -17.39 34.96
N THR A 77 17.00 -17.32 34.89
CA THR A 77 17.80 -16.47 35.80
C THR A 77 18.27 -15.19 35.13
N LEU A 78 18.17 -14.06 35.82
CA LEU A 78 18.69 -12.78 35.35
C LEU A 78 20.22 -12.74 35.43
N THR A 79 20.85 -12.32 34.34
CA THR A 79 22.29 -12.12 34.25
C THR A 79 22.71 -10.80 34.90
N MET A 80 24.02 -10.61 35.08
CA MET A 80 24.57 -9.32 35.54
C MET A 80 24.30 -8.21 34.54
N GLU A 81 24.37 -8.50 33.24
CA GLU A 81 24.02 -7.55 32.18
C GLU A 81 22.55 -7.13 32.26
N ASP A 82 21.64 -8.06 32.57
CA ASP A 82 20.22 -7.75 32.74
C ASP A 82 20.04 -6.75 33.89
N ARG A 83 20.73 -6.95 35.01
CA ARG A 83 20.66 -6.08 36.20
C ARG A 83 21.29 -4.71 35.94
N GLU A 84 22.39 -4.64 35.19
CA GLU A 84 23.00 -3.36 34.82
C GLU A 84 22.16 -2.58 33.81
N LEU A 85 21.49 -3.27 32.88
CA LEU A 85 20.55 -2.64 31.96
C LEU A 85 19.37 -2.02 32.71
N LEU A 86 18.86 -2.69 33.75
CA LEU A 86 17.75 -2.19 34.57
C LEU A 86 18.06 -0.87 35.30
N LYS A 87 19.33 -0.52 35.50
CA LYS A 87 19.75 0.74 36.14
C LYS A 87 19.77 1.95 35.21
N LYS A 88 19.72 1.72 33.90
CA LYS A 88 19.72 2.80 32.90
C LYS A 88 18.34 3.46 32.78
N HIS A 89 18.25 4.57 32.03
CA HIS A 89 16.97 5.13 31.59
C HIS A 89 16.57 4.57 30.23
N TYR A 90 15.28 4.28 30.04
CA TYR A 90 14.79 3.65 28.81
C TYR A 90 15.07 4.49 27.56
N LYS A 91 15.01 5.83 27.68
CA LYS A 91 15.31 6.78 26.60
C LYS A 91 16.70 6.61 25.99
N ASP A 92 17.66 6.13 26.80
CA ASP A 92 19.06 5.96 26.40
C ASP A 92 19.32 4.57 25.79
N PHE A 93 18.29 3.71 25.71
CA PHE A 93 18.45 2.37 25.17
C PHE A 93 18.64 2.42 23.66
N ASP A 94 19.69 1.77 23.19
CA ASP A 94 19.84 1.39 21.78
C ASP A 94 18.88 0.25 21.40
N VAL A 95 18.85 -0.12 20.11
CA VAL A 95 17.96 -1.17 19.58
C VAL A 95 18.19 -2.53 20.25
N ASN A 96 19.44 -2.88 20.53
CA ASN A 96 19.79 -4.16 21.15
C ASN A 96 19.38 -4.17 22.62
N GLN A 97 19.56 -3.05 23.32
CA GLN A 97 19.15 -2.87 24.71
C GLN A 97 17.63 -2.92 24.87
N ARG A 98 16.85 -2.36 23.94
CA ARG A 98 15.38 -2.52 23.93
C ARG A 98 14.95 -3.97 23.74
N THR A 99 15.65 -4.69 22.85
CA THR A 99 15.41 -6.12 22.62
C THR A 99 15.71 -6.92 23.89
N LYS A 100 16.88 -6.68 24.51
CA LYS A 100 17.25 -7.29 25.79
C LYS A 100 16.25 -6.96 26.90
N PHE A 101 15.71 -5.74 26.95
CA PHE A 101 14.69 -5.39 27.91
C PHE A 101 13.40 -6.20 27.75
N SER A 102 12.96 -6.45 26.51
CA SER A 102 11.81 -7.32 26.24
C SER A 102 12.05 -8.75 26.75
N GLU A 103 13.26 -9.28 26.59
CA GLU A 103 13.64 -10.59 27.17
C GLU A 103 13.63 -10.55 28.71
N ILE A 104 14.05 -9.44 29.32
CA ILE A 104 13.98 -9.24 30.77
C ILE A 104 12.53 -9.22 31.26
N GLU A 105 11.59 -8.65 30.49
CA GLU A 105 10.16 -8.70 30.84
C GLU A 105 9.63 -10.14 30.93
N ASP A 106 10.03 -10.99 30.00
CA ASP A 106 9.64 -12.40 29.99
C ASP A 106 10.32 -13.18 31.13
N LYS A 107 11.60 -12.90 31.41
CA LYS A 107 12.27 -13.43 32.59
C LYS A 107 11.56 -12.98 33.87
N TYR A 108 11.18 -11.71 33.99
CA TYR A 108 10.53 -11.13 35.16
C TYR A 108 9.20 -11.80 35.52
N LYS A 109 8.43 -12.24 34.51
CA LYS A 109 7.19 -13.00 34.72
C LYS A 109 7.45 -14.34 35.43
N ASN A 110 8.58 -14.97 35.13
CA ASN A 110 8.92 -16.34 35.54
C ASN A 110 9.84 -16.42 36.77
N ILE A 111 10.52 -15.34 37.15
CA ILE A 111 11.28 -15.29 38.41
C ILE A 111 10.35 -15.10 39.62
N GLY A 112 10.74 -15.69 40.74
CA GLY A 112 10.09 -15.55 42.04
C GLY A 112 11.08 -15.24 43.16
N GLY A 113 10.57 -15.06 44.38
CA GLY A 113 11.40 -14.90 45.58
C GLY A 113 12.19 -13.59 45.68
N SER A 114 13.35 -13.66 46.33
CA SER A 114 14.22 -12.52 46.65
C SER A 114 14.75 -11.80 45.41
N ASP A 115 15.04 -12.54 44.33
CA ASP A 115 15.55 -11.98 43.08
C ASP A 115 14.54 -11.05 42.43
N LYS A 116 13.27 -11.46 42.37
CA LYS A 116 12.19 -10.60 41.85
C LYS A 116 12.05 -9.32 42.67
N GLN A 117 12.08 -9.45 43.99
CA GLN A 117 11.94 -8.31 44.90
C GLN A 117 13.12 -7.33 44.76
N SER A 118 14.33 -7.84 44.52
CA SER A 118 15.55 -7.03 44.41
C SER A 118 15.56 -6.06 43.22
N ILE A 119 14.83 -6.39 42.15
CA ILE A 119 14.80 -5.59 40.91
C ILE A 119 13.45 -4.94 40.61
N LYS A 120 12.43 -5.21 41.45
CA LYS A 120 11.04 -4.78 41.21
C LYS A 120 10.92 -3.28 40.92
N SER A 121 11.58 -2.45 41.72
CA SER A 121 11.52 -0.98 41.58
C SER A 121 12.10 -0.51 40.24
N ASP A 122 13.28 -1.01 39.86
CA ASP A 122 13.96 -0.63 38.61
C ASP A 122 13.19 -1.12 37.38
N PHE A 123 12.66 -2.35 37.47
CA PHE A 123 11.82 -2.92 36.43
C PHE A 123 10.53 -2.10 36.23
N GLU A 124 9.79 -1.81 37.30
CA GLU A 124 8.55 -1.02 37.23
C GLU A 124 8.81 0.42 36.74
N ARG A 125 9.93 1.04 37.16
CA ARG A 125 10.37 2.34 36.65
C ARG A 125 10.59 2.29 35.14
N LEU A 126 11.36 1.32 34.64
CA LEU A 126 11.66 1.19 33.22
C LEU A 126 10.43 0.87 32.37
N CYS A 127 9.48 0.08 32.88
CA CYS A 127 8.20 -0.14 32.19
C CYS A 127 7.45 1.20 31.98
N LYS A 128 7.39 2.04 33.02
CA LYS A 128 6.76 3.38 32.91
C LYS A 128 7.52 4.30 31.95
N GLU A 129 8.85 4.33 32.05
CA GLU A 129 9.69 5.12 31.14
C GLU A 129 9.53 4.68 29.68
N ARG A 130 9.47 3.37 29.42
CA ARG A 130 9.16 2.82 28.09
C ARG A 130 7.81 3.32 27.60
N ASP A 131 6.77 3.20 28.40
CA ASP A 131 5.41 3.54 27.97
C ASP A 131 5.29 5.03 27.62
N ILE A 132 6.02 5.90 28.32
CA ILE A 132 6.14 7.33 27.97
C ILE A 132 6.92 7.50 26.68
N GLN A 133 8.10 6.89 26.58
CA GLN A 133 9.01 7.08 25.47
C GLN A 133 8.44 6.56 24.14
N VAL A 134 7.72 5.43 24.18
CA VAL A 134 7.03 4.87 23.00
C VAL A 134 5.96 5.84 22.50
N LYS A 135 5.16 6.43 23.39
CA LYS A 135 4.15 7.44 23.01
C LYS A 135 4.79 8.70 22.40
N GLU A 136 5.92 9.14 22.93
CA GLU A 136 6.68 10.27 22.35
C GLU A 136 7.15 9.96 20.93
N TRP A 137 7.76 8.78 20.70
CA TRP A 137 8.20 8.37 19.37
C TRP A 137 7.04 8.20 18.39
N GLU A 138 5.91 7.64 18.83
CA GLU A 138 4.69 7.55 18.00
C GLU A 138 4.19 8.93 17.58
N LEU A 139 4.26 9.92 18.47
CA LEU A 139 3.88 11.29 18.16
C LEU A 139 4.85 11.97 17.19
N GLU A 140 6.16 11.78 17.39
CA GLU A 140 7.20 12.28 16.48
C GLU A 140 7.10 11.63 15.09
N ASP A 141 6.86 10.33 15.03
CA ASP A 141 6.67 9.58 13.78
C ASP A 141 5.45 10.08 13.02
N LYS A 142 4.33 10.35 13.71
CA LYS A 142 3.14 10.98 13.12
C LYS A 142 3.45 12.37 12.57
N LYS A 143 4.13 13.23 13.34
CA LYS A 143 4.52 14.58 12.90
C LYS A 143 5.45 14.54 11.69
N ARG A 144 6.40 13.60 11.67
CA ARG A 144 7.31 13.39 10.55
C ARG A 144 6.56 12.94 9.30
N ALA A 145 5.68 11.94 9.42
CA ALA A 145 4.86 11.47 8.30
C ALA A 145 3.95 12.58 7.73
N GLU A 146 3.37 13.41 8.60
CA GLU A 146 2.58 14.57 8.18
C GLU A 146 3.44 15.62 7.45
N THR A 147 4.63 15.91 7.95
CA THR A 147 5.58 16.83 7.31
C THR A 147 6.02 16.32 5.94
N GLU A 148 6.34 15.03 5.84
CA GLU A 148 6.70 14.37 4.57
C GLU A 148 5.56 14.46 3.56
N LYS A 149 4.30 14.21 3.99
CA LYS A 149 3.11 14.34 3.15
C LYS A 149 2.89 15.77 2.65
N ILE A 150 3.10 16.78 3.52
CA ILE A 150 3.01 18.19 3.14
C ILE A 150 4.06 18.53 2.07
N GLU A 151 5.30 18.08 2.26
CA GLU A 151 6.39 18.33 1.32
C GLU A 151 6.17 17.63 -0.03
N GLU A 152 5.65 16.39 -0.01
CA GLU A 152 5.27 15.67 -1.22
C GLU A 152 4.16 16.40 -1.99
N ASN A 153 3.13 16.90 -1.30
CA ASN A 153 2.06 17.67 -1.91
C ASN A 153 2.58 18.96 -2.55
N LYS A 154 3.48 19.70 -1.88
CA LYS A 154 4.12 20.89 -2.46
C LYS A 154 4.89 20.58 -3.74
N LYS A 155 5.67 19.49 -3.75
CA LYS A 155 6.40 19.04 -4.95
C LYS A 155 5.44 18.69 -6.08
N TRP A 156 4.33 18.02 -5.76
CA TRP A 156 3.30 17.69 -6.73
C TRP A 156 2.61 18.93 -7.30
N ASP A 157 2.23 19.89 -6.46
CA ASP A 157 1.61 21.14 -6.90
C ASP A 157 2.53 21.94 -7.83
N GLN A 158 3.82 21.99 -7.51
CA GLN A 158 4.83 22.58 -8.37
C GLN A 158 4.93 21.84 -9.72
N PHE A 159 4.96 20.50 -9.70
CA PHE A 159 4.96 19.69 -10.92
C PHE A 159 3.73 19.95 -11.79
N VAL A 160 2.53 20.03 -11.20
CA VAL A 160 1.29 20.36 -11.91
C VAL A 160 1.37 21.75 -12.55
N LYS A 161 1.89 22.75 -11.84
CA LYS A 161 2.04 24.11 -12.36
C LYS A 161 2.98 24.16 -13.56
N GLU A 162 4.10 23.46 -13.51
CA GLU A 162 5.11 23.44 -14.58
C GLU A 162 4.66 22.65 -15.82
N ASN A 163 3.87 21.59 -15.60
CA ASN A 163 3.51 20.62 -16.63
C ASN A 163 2.06 20.71 -17.12
N SER A 164 1.25 21.61 -16.54
CA SER A 164 -0.02 21.98 -17.14
C SER A 164 0.22 22.80 -18.40
N LYS A 165 -0.27 22.32 -19.54
CA LYS A 165 -0.06 22.95 -20.86
C LYS A 165 -1.37 23.18 -21.57
N LYS A 166 -1.52 24.35 -22.18
CA LYS A 166 -2.55 24.60 -23.20
C LYS A 166 -1.90 24.42 -24.56
N LEU A 167 -2.34 23.41 -25.30
CA LEU A 167 -1.85 23.13 -26.65
C LEU A 167 -2.87 23.64 -27.67
N SER A 168 -2.41 24.41 -28.66
CA SER A 168 -3.22 24.84 -29.79
C SER A 168 -3.52 23.69 -30.75
N ALA A 169 -4.42 23.90 -31.70
CA ALA A 169 -4.57 22.99 -32.83
C ALA A 169 -3.21 22.73 -33.54
N GLY A 170 -3.06 21.55 -34.13
CA GLY A 170 -1.85 21.12 -34.82
C GLY A 170 -1.18 19.90 -34.17
N SER A 171 0.10 19.72 -34.48
CA SER A 171 0.90 18.57 -34.07
C SER A 171 1.85 18.93 -32.93
N HIS A 172 1.89 18.09 -31.90
CA HIS A 172 2.75 18.25 -30.73
C HIS A 172 3.49 16.95 -30.39
N ILE A 173 4.65 17.05 -29.74
CA ILE A 173 5.48 15.90 -29.37
C ILE A 173 5.63 15.86 -27.85
N VAL A 174 5.33 14.71 -27.26
CA VAL A 174 5.56 14.42 -25.83
C VAL A 174 7.08 14.32 -25.59
N GLY A 175 7.56 14.99 -24.54
CA GLY A 175 8.98 15.21 -24.26
C GLY A 175 9.49 16.57 -24.74
N LYS A 176 8.84 17.18 -25.75
CA LYS A 176 9.23 18.48 -26.31
C LYS A 176 8.25 19.59 -25.96
N HIS A 177 6.96 19.39 -26.21
CA HIS A 177 5.93 20.42 -25.99
C HIS A 177 5.16 20.19 -24.68
N ILE A 178 5.11 18.95 -24.21
CA ILE A 178 4.48 18.54 -22.95
C ILE A 178 5.27 17.36 -22.38
N ALA A 179 5.40 17.26 -21.06
CA ALA A 179 6.07 16.11 -20.45
C ALA A 179 5.23 14.82 -20.62
N LYS A 180 5.89 13.66 -20.51
CA LYS A 180 5.21 12.36 -20.45
C LYS A 180 4.41 12.21 -19.16
N GLY A 181 3.35 11.41 -19.20
CA GLY A 181 2.56 11.06 -18.02
C GLY A 181 1.06 10.96 -18.30
N SER A 182 0.27 10.91 -17.23
CA SER A 182 -1.19 10.86 -17.30
C SER A 182 -1.79 12.26 -17.14
N TYR A 183 -2.74 12.61 -18.01
CA TYR A 183 -3.30 13.95 -18.10
C TYR A 183 -4.82 13.94 -18.17
N ASN A 184 -5.40 14.89 -17.43
CA ASN A 184 -6.77 15.34 -17.64
C ASN A 184 -6.74 16.31 -18.83
N VAL A 185 -7.41 15.93 -19.90
CA VAL A 185 -7.56 16.76 -21.09
C VAL A 185 -8.95 17.40 -21.06
N THR A 186 -9.01 18.72 -21.10
CA THR A 186 -10.25 19.48 -21.33
C THR A 186 -10.15 20.23 -22.65
N PHE A 187 -11.25 20.25 -23.40
CA PHE A 187 -11.26 20.75 -24.77
C PHE A 187 -11.78 22.18 -24.84
N ASN A 188 -11.12 23.01 -25.65
CA ASN A 188 -11.54 24.37 -25.98
C ASN A 188 -11.97 24.39 -27.45
N GLY A 189 -13.28 24.30 -27.69
CA GLY A 189 -13.86 24.04 -29.01
C GLY A 189 -14.17 22.56 -29.22
N SER A 190 -14.68 22.20 -30.40
CA SER A 190 -14.99 20.81 -30.75
C SER A 190 -14.03 20.31 -31.83
N GLY A 191 -13.55 19.08 -31.69
CA GLY A 191 -12.53 18.55 -32.61
C GLY A 191 -12.12 17.13 -32.29
N ASN A 192 -11.04 16.67 -32.92
CA ASN A 192 -10.49 15.34 -32.68
C ASN A 192 -9.12 15.42 -31.98
N LEU A 193 -8.98 14.69 -30.87
CA LEU A 193 -7.73 14.41 -30.19
C LEU A 193 -7.23 13.04 -30.67
N ILE A 194 -6.10 13.04 -31.34
CA ILE A 194 -5.44 11.81 -31.77
C ILE A 194 -4.05 11.75 -31.12
N VAL A 195 -3.69 10.62 -30.53
CA VAL A 195 -2.34 10.38 -30.03
C VAL A 195 -1.78 9.17 -30.75
N TYR A 196 -0.61 9.33 -31.34
CA TYR A 196 0.14 8.26 -31.97
C TYR A 196 1.33 7.88 -31.09
N GLY A 197 1.57 6.59 -30.94
CA GLY A 197 2.80 6.06 -30.36
C GLY A 197 4.01 6.43 -31.23
N SER A 198 5.21 6.27 -30.66
CA SER A 198 6.47 6.51 -31.39
C SER A 198 6.65 5.57 -32.58
N ASP A 199 5.98 4.42 -32.58
CA ASP A 199 5.89 3.45 -33.67
C ASP A 199 4.80 3.77 -34.72
N GLY A 200 4.04 4.85 -34.51
CA GLY A 200 2.93 5.26 -35.38
C GLY A 200 1.58 4.60 -35.07
N SER A 201 1.50 3.71 -34.06
CA SER A 201 0.23 3.12 -33.61
C SER A 201 -0.72 4.20 -33.08
N VAL A 202 -2.03 4.05 -33.30
CA VAL A 202 -3.03 4.99 -32.74
C VAL A 202 -3.33 4.59 -31.30
N LEU A 203 -2.90 5.43 -30.36
CA LEU A 203 -3.11 5.25 -28.93
C LEU A 203 -4.38 5.95 -28.45
N VAL A 204 -4.78 7.07 -29.06
CA VAL A 204 -6.01 7.80 -28.72
C VAL A 204 -6.66 8.26 -30.01
N ASN A 205 -7.99 8.17 -30.08
CA ASN A 205 -8.80 8.81 -31.11
C ASN A 205 -10.15 9.18 -30.47
N GLU A 206 -10.31 10.45 -30.09
CA GLU A 206 -11.46 10.93 -29.32
C GLU A 206 -12.01 12.25 -29.87
N ILE A 207 -13.33 12.32 -30.03
CA ILE A 207 -14.01 13.53 -30.46
C ILE A 207 -14.38 14.35 -29.22
N GLY A 208 -13.55 15.34 -28.92
CA GLY A 208 -13.66 16.19 -27.74
C GLY A 208 -14.47 17.46 -27.94
N GLY A 209 -14.98 18.03 -26.85
CA GLY A 209 -15.52 19.39 -26.75
C GLY A 209 -17.04 19.51 -26.86
N TYR A 210 -17.65 18.77 -27.77
CA TYR A 210 -19.11 18.79 -27.95
C TYR A 210 -19.80 18.02 -26.83
N GLU A 211 -19.99 16.71 -26.97
CA GLU A 211 -20.50 15.90 -25.88
C GLU A 211 -19.39 15.66 -24.86
N ILE A 212 -18.22 15.20 -25.29
CA ILE A 212 -17.14 14.77 -24.38
C ILE A 212 -16.38 15.95 -23.81
N LYS A 213 -16.59 16.23 -22.53
CA LYS A 213 -15.99 17.39 -21.85
C LYS A 213 -14.57 17.16 -21.36
N LYS A 214 -14.23 15.91 -21.07
CA LYS A 214 -12.97 15.54 -20.45
C LYS A 214 -12.52 14.18 -20.94
N TYR A 215 -11.21 14.02 -21.09
CA TYR A 215 -10.57 12.76 -21.44
C TYR A 215 -9.36 12.49 -20.55
N LYS A 216 -9.18 11.26 -20.08
CA LYS A 216 -7.97 10.82 -19.35
C LYS A 216 -6.98 10.21 -20.34
N ALA A 217 -5.98 10.99 -20.72
CA ALA A 217 -4.93 10.54 -21.65
C ALA A 217 -3.72 9.99 -20.89
N ILE A 218 -3.13 8.91 -21.40
CA ILE A 218 -1.79 8.46 -21.04
C ILE A 218 -0.89 8.84 -22.20
N LEU A 219 0.17 9.60 -21.93
CA LEU A 219 1.07 10.17 -22.93
C LEU A 219 2.49 9.60 -22.75
N PRO A 220 2.86 8.53 -23.49
CA PRO A 220 4.22 8.01 -23.51
C PRO A 220 5.21 8.99 -24.13
N GLU A 221 6.46 8.92 -23.70
CA GLU A 221 7.57 9.71 -24.27
C GLU A 221 7.67 9.54 -25.79
N GLY A 222 7.90 10.63 -26.52
CA GLY A 222 8.03 10.62 -27.97
C GLY A 222 6.71 10.46 -28.75
N SER A 223 5.58 10.26 -28.08
CA SER A 223 4.27 10.20 -28.75
C SER A 223 3.92 11.50 -29.45
N LYS A 224 3.20 11.40 -30.58
CA LYS A 224 2.70 12.56 -31.33
C LYS A 224 1.24 12.81 -30.98
N ILE A 225 0.93 14.02 -30.54
CA ILE A 225 -0.44 14.50 -30.29
C ILE A 225 -0.88 15.32 -31.50
N GLU A 226 -2.02 14.99 -32.10
CA GLU A 226 -2.70 15.81 -33.10
C GLU A 226 -4.02 16.35 -32.53
N LEU A 227 -4.16 17.67 -32.53
CA LEU A 227 -5.40 18.38 -32.18
C LEU A 227 -6.00 18.97 -33.46
N LYS A 228 -7.11 18.41 -33.93
CA LYS A 228 -7.79 18.84 -35.16
C LYS A 228 -9.04 19.63 -34.81
N GLY A 229 -9.14 20.88 -35.26
CA GLY A 229 -10.32 21.73 -35.06
C GLY A 229 -10.49 22.33 -33.66
N MET A 230 -9.58 22.05 -32.72
CA MET A 230 -9.67 22.55 -31.35
C MET A 230 -8.30 22.81 -30.72
N SER A 231 -8.30 23.51 -29.58
CA SER A 231 -7.19 23.52 -28.64
C SER A 231 -7.60 22.76 -27.37
N ALA A 232 -6.65 22.35 -26.54
CA ALA A 232 -6.95 21.61 -25.31
C ALA A 232 -6.02 22.00 -24.16
N ASN A 233 -6.54 21.91 -22.94
CA ASN A 233 -5.76 22.06 -21.72
C ASN A 233 -5.45 20.68 -21.17
N PHE A 234 -4.17 20.44 -20.89
CA PHE A 234 -3.65 19.22 -20.32
C PHE A 234 -3.19 19.52 -18.90
N THR A 235 -3.77 18.84 -17.91
CA THR A 235 -3.41 18.96 -16.51
C THR A 235 -2.92 17.61 -15.99
N PRO A 236 -1.70 17.51 -15.44
CA PRO A 236 -1.20 16.25 -14.91
C PRO A 236 -2.12 15.65 -13.84
N ILE A 237 -2.22 14.32 -13.83
CA ILE A 237 -3.02 13.56 -12.86
C ILE A 237 -2.06 12.89 -11.86
N LYS A 238 -2.30 13.11 -10.56
CA LYS A 238 -1.73 12.25 -9.52
C LYS A 238 -2.58 11.00 -9.49
N SER A 239 -1.99 9.85 -9.80
CA SER A 239 -2.72 8.59 -9.69
C SER A 239 -3.09 8.39 -8.22
N SER A 240 -4.37 8.14 -7.98
CA SER A 240 -4.90 7.85 -6.65
C SER A 240 -5.87 6.71 -6.83
N LEU A 241 -5.62 5.60 -6.14
CA LEU A 241 -6.47 4.43 -6.23
C LEU A 241 -7.86 4.77 -5.70
N ILE A 242 -8.86 4.70 -6.58
CA ILE A 242 -10.26 4.86 -6.20
C ILE A 242 -10.69 3.56 -5.50
N PRO A 243 -11.20 3.64 -4.25
CA PRO A 243 -11.59 2.45 -3.49
C PRO A 243 -12.75 1.70 -4.13
N TYR A 244 -12.98 0.46 -3.69
CA TYR A 244 -14.09 -0.39 -4.14
C TYR A 244 -15.45 0.15 -3.64
N GLN A 245 -15.98 1.14 -4.34
CA GLN A 245 -17.23 1.83 -4.04
C GLN A 245 -17.87 2.39 -5.31
N ASN A 246 -19.10 2.88 -5.21
CA ASN A 246 -19.74 3.63 -6.30
C ASN A 246 -18.86 4.82 -6.71
N THR A 247 -18.50 4.87 -7.99
CA THR A 247 -17.66 5.95 -8.53
C THR A 247 -18.06 6.30 -9.95
N ASN A 248 -17.77 7.53 -10.37
CA ASN A 248 -17.94 7.96 -11.75
C ASN A 248 -16.57 8.16 -12.38
N ILE A 249 -16.35 7.49 -13.51
CA ILE A 249 -15.21 7.70 -14.39
C ILE A 249 -15.68 8.30 -15.71
N TYR A 250 -14.77 8.66 -16.60
CA TYR A 250 -15.09 9.32 -17.89
C TYR A 250 -14.16 8.76 -18.98
N SER A 251 -14.39 9.17 -20.22
CA SER A 251 -13.58 8.72 -21.37
C SER A 251 -12.07 8.83 -21.11
N GLY A 252 -11.32 7.85 -21.58
CA GLY A 252 -9.89 7.72 -21.34
C GLY A 252 -9.47 6.32 -20.91
N TYR A 253 -8.19 6.23 -20.55
CA TYR A 253 -7.57 5.02 -20.05
C TYR A 253 -7.59 4.97 -18.52
N TRP A 254 -8.08 3.86 -17.98
CA TRP A 254 -8.10 3.58 -16.55
C TRP A 254 -7.44 2.24 -16.27
N ILE A 255 -6.41 2.24 -15.43
CA ILE A 255 -5.63 1.05 -15.09
C ILE A 255 -6.09 0.51 -13.75
N VAL A 256 -6.55 -0.74 -13.72
CA VAL A 256 -7.00 -1.40 -12.49
C VAL A 256 -5.79 -1.71 -11.59
N GLY A 257 -5.94 -1.50 -10.28
CA GLY A 257 -4.86 -1.57 -9.28
C GLY A 257 -4.04 -0.28 -9.16
N THR A 258 -4.12 0.63 -10.14
CA THR A 258 -3.49 1.97 -10.08
C THR A 258 -4.51 3.08 -9.89
N ASP A 259 -5.57 3.06 -10.70
CA ASP A 259 -6.62 4.08 -10.73
C ASP A 259 -7.90 3.61 -10.08
N ILE A 260 -8.27 2.35 -10.29
CA ILE A 260 -9.52 1.73 -9.81
C ILE A 260 -9.15 0.47 -9.04
N THR A 261 -9.70 0.28 -7.85
CA THR A 261 -9.52 -0.97 -7.09
C THR A 261 -10.10 -2.14 -7.88
N LYS A 262 -9.41 -3.28 -7.93
CA LYS A 262 -9.95 -4.50 -8.54
C LYS A 262 -11.27 -4.95 -7.90
N GLY A 263 -12.07 -5.69 -8.65
CA GLY A 263 -13.34 -6.24 -8.17
C GLY A 263 -14.39 -6.35 -9.27
N ARG A 264 -15.59 -6.77 -8.87
CA ARG A 264 -16.72 -6.91 -9.77
C ARG A 264 -17.55 -5.63 -9.79
N TYR A 265 -17.83 -5.10 -10.96
CA TYR A 265 -18.61 -3.89 -11.13
C TYR A 265 -19.73 -4.07 -12.13
N GLN A 266 -20.79 -3.30 -11.96
CA GLN A 266 -21.72 -2.95 -13.02
C GLN A 266 -21.32 -1.57 -13.55
N ALA A 267 -21.01 -1.49 -14.84
CA ALA A 267 -20.80 -0.23 -15.53
C ALA A 267 -22.10 0.22 -16.22
N SER A 268 -22.51 1.47 -16.01
CA SER A 268 -23.71 2.05 -16.64
C SER A 268 -23.52 3.54 -16.94
N ILE A 269 -24.39 4.11 -17.76
CA ILE A 269 -24.43 5.54 -18.06
C ILE A 269 -25.85 6.08 -17.96
N SER A 270 -25.99 7.39 -17.73
CA SER A 270 -27.31 8.03 -17.67
C SER A 270 -27.84 8.49 -19.04
N LYS A 271 -26.96 8.81 -19.99
CA LYS A 271 -27.30 9.30 -21.33
C LYS A 271 -26.14 9.14 -22.30
N GLY A 272 -26.45 8.95 -23.58
CA GLY A 272 -25.48 8.98 -24.68
C GLY A 272 -25.13 7.56 -25.13
N SER A 273 -24.06 7.42 -25.92
CA SER A 273 -23.54 6.11 -26.31
C SER A 273 -22.06 6.22 -26.63
N GLY A 274 -21.29 5.19 -26.30
CA GLY A 274 -19.88 5.15 -26.61
C GLY A 274 -19.28 3.77 -26.38
N ASN A 275 -18.00 3.63 -26.75
CA ASN A 275 -17.32 2.35 -26.65
C ASN A 275 -16.78 2.16 -25.23
N PHE A 276 -17.11 1.03 -24.63
CA PHE A 276 -16.61 0.60 -23.35
C PHE A 276 -15.88 -0.74 -23.54
N MET A 277 -14.55 -0.68 -23.53
CA MET A 277 -13.69 -1.84 -23.71
C MET A 277 -12.89 -2.11 -22.45
N VAL A 278 -12.68 -3.39 -22.14
CA VAL A 278 -11.78 -3.83 -21.08
C VAL A 278 -10.79 -4.82 -21.68
N HIS A 279 -9.51 -4.54 -21.51
CA HIS A 279 -8.42 -5.40 -21.92
C HIS A 279 -7.78 -6.04 -20.68
N GLY A 280 -7.59 -7.35 -20.73
CA GLY A 280 -6.80 -8.09 -19.75
C GLY A 280 -5.34 -7.68 -19.79
N SER A 281 -4.62 -7.92 -18.70
CA SER A 281 -3.16 -7.66 -18.61
C SER A 281 -2.32 -8.41 -19.66
N ASP A 282 -2.84 -9.50 -20.24
CA ASP A 282 -2.25 -10.28 -21.33
C ASP A 282 -2.58 -9.74 -22.73
N GLY A 283 -3.35 -8.64 -22.80
CA GLY A 283 -3.84 -8.04 -24.04
C GLY A 283 -5.13 -8.66 -24.59
N SER A 284 -5.70 -9.67 -23.92
CA SER A 284 -7.00 -10.23 -24.30
C SER A 284 -8.13 -9.20 -24.14
N THR A 285 -9.15 -9.25 -24.99
CA THR A 285 -10.34 -8.43 -24.82
C THR A 285 -11.31 -9.16 -23.88
N LYS A 286 -11.56 -8.57 -22.70
CA LYS A 286 -12.56 -9.06 -21.73
C LYS A 286 -13.95 -8.52 -22.01
N VAL A 287 -14.04 -7.27 -22.44
CA VAL A 287 -15.30 -6.56 -22.74
C VAL A 287 -15.10 -5.70 -23.97
N ASN A 288 -16.09 -5.67 -24.85
CA ASN A 288 -16.12 -4.80 -26.03
C ASN A 288 -17.58 -4.46 -26.37
N GLU A 289 -18.11 -3.45 -25.70
CA GLU A 289 -19.52 -3.10 -25.81
C GLU A 289 -19.70 -1.64 -26.24
N ILE A 290 -20.78 -1.39 -26.98
CA ILE A 290 -21.34 -0.05 -27.08
C ILE A 290 -22.23 0.12 -25.84
N LEU A 291 -21.83 0.97 -24.90
CA LEU A 291 -22.58 1.24 -23.68
C LEU A 291 -23.47 2.47 -23.89
N GLY A 292 -24.78 2.33 -23.65
CA GLY A 292 -25.73 3.45 -23.67
C GLY A 292 -27.00 3.24 -24.50
N ASP A 293 -27.46 4.34 -25.11
CA ASP A 293 -28.70 4.43 -25.89
C ASP A 293 -28.74 3.55 -27.14
N ASN A 294 -27.61 3.40 -27.82
CA ASN A 294 -27.46 2.62 -29.04
C ASN A 294 -26.79 1.25 -28.81
N GLY A 295 -26.79 0.74 -27.58
CA GLY A 295 -26.18 -0.54 -27.23
C GLY A 295 -26.70 -1.11 -25.92
N VAL A 296 -25.84 -1.75 -25.13
CA VAL A 296 -26.22 -2.30 -23.82
C VAL A 296 -26.40 -1.18 -22.81
N LYS A 297 -27.41 -1.28 -21.93
CA LYS A 297 -27.67 -0.26 -20.89
C LYS A 297 -26.66 -0.33 -19.74
N GLU A 298 -26.21 -1.53 -19.44
CA GLU A 298 -25.25 -1.84 -18.40
C GLU A 298 -24.44 -3.07 -18.79
N VAL A 299 -23.24 -3.20 -18.21
CA VAL A 299 -22.38 -4.38 -18.38
C VAL A 299 -21.77 -4.76 -17.03
N ILE A 300 -21.82 -6.05 -16.70
CA ILE A 300 -21.13 -6.61 -15.54
C ILE A 300 -19.71 -6.95 -15.96
N ILE A 301 -18.73 -6.46 -15.20
CA ILE A 301 -17.31 -6.60 -15.47
C ILE A 301 -16.58 -7.11 -14.24
N ASP A 302 -15.71 -8.08 -14.44
CA ASP A 302 -14.77 -8.57 -13.43
C ASP A 302 -13.40 -7.96 -13.76
N LEU A 303 -12.91 -7.07 -12.88
CA LEU A 303 -11.67 -6.32 -13.09
C LEU A 303 -10.54 -6.88 -12.24
N ASP A 304 -9.45 -7.26 -12.89
CA ASP A 304 -8.22 -7.76 -12.27
C ASP A 304 -7.12 -6.70 -12.29
N ASP A 305 -6.13 -6.82 -11.40
CA ASP A 305 -5.00 -5.88 -11.36
C ASP A 305 -4.28 -5.83 -12.73
N ASN A 306 -4.02 -4.62 -13.23
CA ASN A 306 -3.46 -4.30 -14.54
C ASN A 306 -4.38 -4.49 -15.75
N ASP A 307 -5.66 -4.80 -15.55
CA ASP A 307 -6.64 -4.60 -16.63
C ASP A 307 -6.69 -3.12 -17.03
N ILE A 308 -6.98 -2.87 -18.30
CA ILE A 308 -7.10 -1.53 -18.87
C ILE A 308 -8.52 -1.34 -19.38
N MET A 309 -9.24 -0.37 -18.81
CA MET A 309 -10.49 0.11 -19.38
C MET A 309 -10.18 1.22 -20.40
N ASP A 310 -10.60 1.03 -21.64
CA ASP A 310 -10.54 2.01 -22.73
C ASP A 310 -11.96 2.50 -23.02
N ILE A 311 -12.26 3.72 -22.57
CA ILE A 311 -13.58 4.33 -22.65
C ILE A 311 -13.54 5.48 -23.65
N LYS A 312 -14.41 5.43 -24.66
CA LYS A 312 -14.47 6.45 -25.73
C LYS A 312 -15.90 6.94 -25.94
N GLY A 313 -16.06 8.24 -26.19
CA GLY A 313 -17.37 8.81 -26.48
C GLY A 313 -18.36 8.83 -25.30
N LEU A 314 -17.88 8.72 -24.06
CA LEU A 314 -18.72 8.77 -22.84
C LEU A 314 -18.27 9.86 -21.85
N ASN A 315 -19.18 10.75 -21.47
CA ASN A 315 -18.91 11.80 -20.47
C ASN A 315 -18.72 11.27 -19.05
N SER A 316 -19.49 10.24 -18.71
CA SER A 316 -19.49 9.66 -17.38
C SER A 316 -19.95 8.21 -17.47
N VAL A 317 -19.21 7.31 -16.84
CA VAL A 317 -19.58 5.91 -16.60
C VAL A 317 -19.62 5.72 -15.10
N GLN A 318 -20.78 5.32 -14.59
CA GLN A 318 -20.93 4.92 -13.20
C GLN A 318 -20.47 3.48 -13.06
N LEU A 319 -19.52 3.25 -12.16
CA LEU A 319 -19.14 1.92 -11.71
C LEU A 319 -19.80 1.67 -10.35
N THR A 320 -20.61 0.62 -10.27
CA THR A 320 -21.28 0.18 -9.06
C THR A 320 -20.76 -1.19 -8.66
N PRO A 321 -20.15 -1.35 -7.47
CA PRO A 321 -19.73 -2.65 -6.94
C PRO A 321 -20.85 -3.69 -6.98
N LYS A 322 -20.49 -4.94 -7.26
CA LYS A 322 -21.38 -6.10 -7.19
C LYS A 322 -20.75 -7.22 -6.38
N GLU A 323 -21.61 -8.09 -5.87
CA GLU A 323 -21.19 -9.33 -5.20
C GLU A 323 -20.85 -10.44 -6.20
#